data_AF-A0A9P0IVB7-F1
#
_entry.id   AF-A0A9P0IVB7-F1
#
_cell.length_a   1.000
_cell.length_b   1.000
_cell.length_c   1.000
_cell.angle_alpha   90.00
_cell.angle_beta   90.00
_cell.angle_gamma   90.00
#
_symmetry.space_group_name_H-M   'P 1'
#
loop_
_entity.id
_entity.type
_entity.pdbx_description
1 polymer ?
#
loop_
_entity_poly.entity_id
_entity_poly.type
_entity_poly.pdbx_seq_one_letter_code
_entity_poly.pdbx_strand_id
1 'polypeptide(L)'
;MDLISDQNEKLKYPKSIWFIVLNELCERFTYYGMRTVLVLYLTTVLKFNGEDSTIIYHSFVFLAYFMPLPGAILADSYWGKFKTITCLSAVYALGNIVLTGSSMADMFSIDIQRIFALLGLFFISTGTGGIKPCVFTFGGDQFRLPQQEKQLLHYATKFTIAINVGALMSTFLTPELRQSVHCFGKDTCFPLAFGVPAVLMLTAIAIFLSGKNMYVKKKPEQNVIARTFGCIFYALRTKITSRVPCQNHWLENAKGVYTETEISDTKTALEVIRVFVAFPVFWSLYEQQGSRWTLQATLMNGRVDFLDWTIKPDQMQTLVPLFGLTFLVLFDVAFYPLLAMVGIRKPLQKLTFGGVMAVVAFIFAALLQFKIFGNTTEIPPGQGRLNIYNGFDCKVYIRSRTLDLQDHINSLEMINITHAVVSRNDLFITFEFEPECPFVPDKYEFDATVTVIEGKENSYYLAHSNINTIALNQVGIPENLVKDKFGNPNLRILIDYTFNFDDNITLTSVDQNSFTSYPISLFRGMNFNAAKVGKYNLVHNGKPLSIPPMDIIPATFYTLTIQRNGDKMAFI
;
A
#
# COMPACT_ATOMS: atom_id res chain seq x y z
N MET A 1 2.81 -14.78 67.66
CA MET A 1 1.42 -14.78 67.16
C MET A 1 1.20 -13.39 66.59
N ASP A 2 1.59 -13.15 65.34
CA ASP A 2 1.39 -11.89 64.58
C ASP A 2 1.85 -12.08 63.12
N LEU A 3 1.28 -13.08 62.42
CA LEU A 3 1.59 -13.37 60.99
C LEU A 3 0.34 -13.50 60.11
N ILE A 4 -0.82 -13.00 60.56
CA ILE A 4 -2.09 -13.18 59.82
C ILE A 4 -2.83 -11.84 59.55
N SER A 5 -2.33 -10.67 59.96
CA SER A 5 -3.10 -9.43 59.83
C SER A 5 -3.01 -8.68 58.49
N ASP A 6 -2.14 -9.06 57.53
CA ASP A 6 -1.87 -8.19 56.36
C ASP A 6 -2.40 -8.70 55.00
N GLN A 7 -3.21 -9.77 54.96
CA GLN A 7 -3.71 -10.34 53.70
C GLN A 7 -4.95 -9.67 53.10
N ASN A 8 -5.49 -8.59 53.70
CA ASN A 8 -6.78 -8.02 53.27
C ASN A 8 -6.75 -6.56 52.79
N GLU A 9 -5.59 -5.92 52.62
CA GLU A 9 -5.55 -4.60 51.99
C GLU A 9 -5.61 -4.74 50.46
N LYS A 10 -6.81 -4.54 49.88
CA LYS A 10 -6.97 -4.44 48.42
C LYS A 10 -6.18 -3.23 47.90
N LEU A 11 -4.97 -3.48 47.41
CA LEU A 11 -4.12 -2.47 46.79
C LEU A 11 -4.86 -1.80 45.62
N LYS A 12 -4.86 -0.47 45.61
CA LYS A 12 -5.51 0.33 44.57
C LYS A 12 -4.78 0.17 43.24
N TYR A 13 -5.51 0.32 42.13
CA TYR A 13 -4.93 0.30 40.79
C TYR A 13 -3.87 1.40 40.66
N PRO A 14 -2.63 1.10 40.20
CA PRO A 14 -1.57 2.08 40.13
C PRO A 14 -1.92 3.19 39.13
N LYS A 15 -1.94 4.45 39.61
CA LYS A 15 -2.21 5.62 38.76
C LYS A 15 -1.16 5.81 37.66
N SER A 16 0.06 5.30 37.86
CA SER A 16 1.15 5.34 36.88
C SER A 16 0.81 4.65 35.56
N ILE A 17 -0.08 3.66 35.57
CA ILE A 17 -0.49 2.91 34.37
C ILE A 17 -1.15 3.80 33.32
N TRP A 18 -1.87 4.85 33.74
CA TRP A 18 -2.55 5.74 32.80
C TRP A 18 -1.55 6.42 31.85
N PHE A 19 -0.40 6.85 32.36
CA PHE A 19 0.68 7.44 31.55
C PHE A 19 1.29 6.43 30.58
N ILE A 20 1.44 5.17 30.99
CA ILE A 20 2.03 4.09 30.16
C ILE A 20 1.07 3.72 29.02
N VAL A 21 -0.22 3.55 29.31
CA VAL A 21 -1.23 3.18 28.31
C VAL A 21 -1.47 4.33 27.32
N LEU A 22 -1.49 5.59 27.79
CA LEU A 22 -1.63 6.73 26.89
C LEU A 22 -0.38 6.95 26.03
N ASN A 23 0.82 6.75 26.59
CA ASN A 23 2.06 6.72 25.80
C ASN A 23 1.99 5.64 24.70
N GLU A 24 1.53 4.43 25.04
CA GLU A 24 1.37 3.35 24.05
C GLU A 24 0.38 3.73 22.95
N LEU A 25 -0.75 4.35 23.29
CA LEU A 25 -1.73 4.79 22.30
C LEU A 25 -1.11 5.79 21.29
N CYS A 26 -0.40 6.80 21.79
CA CYS A 26 0.27 7.80 20.95
C CYS A 26 1.38 7.17 20.09
N GLU A 27 2.22 6.31 20.67
CA GLU A 27 3.28 5.63 19.93
C GLU A 27 2.70 4.71 18.84
N ARG A 28 1.61 3.99 19.12
CA ARG A 28 0.97 3.10 18.14
C ARG A 28 0.34 3.90 17.02
N PHE A 29 -0.25 5.05 17.33
CA PHE A 29 -0.69 5.98 16.30
C PHE A 29 0.48 6.39 15.40
N THR A 30 1.62 6.80 15.97
CA THR A 30 2.81 7.21 15.20
C THR A 30 3.33 6.07 14.32
N TYR A 31 3.44 4.85 14.86
CA TYR A 31 3.96 3.70 14.13
C TYR A 31 3.07 3.31 12.95
N TYR A 32 1.78 3.10 13.20
CA TYR A 32 0.86 2.65 12.15
C TYR A 32 0.56 3.78 11.14
N GLY A 33 0.38 5.02 11.59
CA GLY A 33 0.08 6.15 10.69
C GLY A 33 1.19 6.38 9.67
N MET A 34 2.45 6.45 10.13
CA MET A 34 3.60 6.57 9.23
C MET A 34 3.71 5.37 8.30
N ARG A 35 3.62 4.15 8.85
CA ARG A 35 3.77 2.90 8.07
C ARG A 35 2.73 2.78 6.97
N THR A 36 1.48 3.18 7.22
CA THR A 36 0.37 3.04 6.28
C THR A 36 0.57 3.85 5.00
N VAL A 37 1.11 5.07 5.10
CA VAL A 37 1.34 5.94 3.94
C VAL A 37 2.73 5.77 3.31
N LEU A 38 3.62 5.01 3.95
CA LEU A 38 5.04 4.94 3.60
C LEU A 38 5.29 4.45 2.17
N VAL A 39 4.63 3.38 1.73
CA VAL A 39 4.87 2.83 0.38
C VAL A 39 4.46 3.81 -0.73
N LEU A 40 3.40 4.60 -0.49
CA LEU A 40 2.99 5.66 -1.41
C LEU A 40 3.99 6.81 -1.40
N TYR A 41 4.54 7.18 -0.24
CA TYR A 41 5.60 8.20 -0.16
C TYR A 41 6.85 7.80 -0.98
N LEU A 42 7.31 6.56 -0.83
CA LEU A 42 8.48 6.03 -1.53
C LEU A 42 8.29 6.06 -3.05
N THR A 43 7.09 5.73 -3.52
CA THR A 43 6.75 5.66 -4.94
C THR A 43 6.43 7.03 -5.56
N THR A 44 5.56 7.82 -4.94
CA THR A 44 5.04 9.06 -5.55
C THR A 44 5.97 10.26 -5.36
N VAL A 45 6.61 10.38 -4.20
CA VAL A 45 7.48 11.52 -3.86
C VAL A 45 8.93 11.20 -4.12
N LEU A 46 9.44 10.10 -3.57
CA LEU A 46 10.86 9.71 -3.72
C LEU A 46 11.16 9.02 -5.06
N LYS A 47 10.14 8.75 -5.88
CA LYS A 47 10.26 8.17 -7.23
C LYS A 47 11.02 6.84 -7.26
N PHE A 48 10.93 6.04 -6.20
CA PHE A 48 11.38 4.65 -6.26
C PHE A 48 10.38 3.82 -7.07
N ASN A 49 10.87 2.79 -7.77
CA ASN A 49 9.97 1.84 -8.41
C ASN A 49 9.21 1.01 -7.34
N GLY A 50 8.16 0.28 -7.74
CA GLY A 50 7.35 -0.49 -6.80
C GLY A 50 8.12 -1.63 -6.09
N GLU A 51 9.18 -2.16 -6.71
CA GLU A 51 10.01 -3.23 -6.14
C GLU A 51 10.95 -2.69 -5.06
N ASP A 52 11.71 -1.66 -5.38
CA ASP A 52 12.59 -0.93 -4.46
C ASP A 52 11.80 -0.40 -3.27
N SER A 53 10.62 0.17 -3.52
CA SER A 53 9.74 0.66 -2.45
C SER A 53 9.30 -0.47 -1.52
N THR A 54 9.00 -1.65 -2.07
CA THR A 54 8.66 -2.84 -1.30
C THR A 54 9.85 -3.35 -0.48
N ILE A 55 11.06 -3.33 -1.04
CA ILE A 55 12.29 -3.71 -0.35
C ILE A 55 12.59 -2.76 0.82
N ILE A 56 12.50 -1.44 0.59
CA ILE A 56 12.73 -0.42 1.63
C ILE A 56 11.70 -0.55 2.74
N TYR A 57 10.42 -0.70 2.39
CA TYR A 57 9.34 -0.90 3.36
C TYR A 57 9.58 -2.13 4.24
N HIS A 58 9.89 -3.28 3.63
CA HIS A 58 10.13 -4.52 4.39
C HIS A 58 11.45 -4.51 5.15
N SER A 59 12.47 -3.79 4.67
CA SER A 59 13.72 -3.56 5.42
C SER A 59 13.47 -2.73 6.68
N PHE A 60 12.62 -1.70 6.58
CA PHE A 60 12.16 -0.92 7.72
C PHE A 60 11.41 -1.81 8.75
N VAL A 61 10.46 -2.62 8.27
CA VAL A 61 9.72 -3.56 9.13
C VAL A 61 10.66 -4.56 9.80
N PHE A 62 11.54 -5.19 9.03
CA PHE A 62 12.55 -6.12 9.54
C PHE A 62 13.35 -5.49 10.67
N LEU A 63 13.89 -4.29 10.46
CA LEU A 63 14.69 -3.60 11.46
C LEU A 63 13.87 -3.26 12.72
N ALA A 64 12.61 -2.83 12.55
CA ALA A 64 11.69 -2.55 13.66
C ALA A 64 11.26 -3.79 14.48
N TYR A 65 11.42 -5.01 13.93
CA TYR A 65 11.17 -6.27 14.64
C TYR A 65 12.45 -7.03 15.04
N PHE A 66 13.61 -6.61 14.52
CA PHE A 66 14.92 -7.08 14.95
C PHE A 66 15.45 -6.31 16.16
N MET A 67 15.24 -4.99 16.20
CA MET A 67 15.68 -4.10 17.27
C MET A 67 15.11 -4.35 18.69
N PRO A 68 14.00 -5.10 18.90
CA PRO A 68 13.65 -5.60 20.22
C PRO A 68 14.77 -6.39 20.92
N LEU A 69 15.60 -7.14 20.18
CA LEU A 69 16.70 -7.91 20.79
C LEU A 69 17.73 -7.00 21.50
N PRO A 70 18.38 -6.03 20.82
CA PRO A 70 19.29 -5.10 21.50
C PRO A 70 18.54 -4.21 22.50
N GLY A 71 17.29 -3.83 22.24
CA GLY A 71 16.47 -3.06 23.17
C GLY A 71 16.26 -3.76 24.52
N ALA A 72 15.93 -5.04 24.50
CA ALA A 72 15.78 -5.87 25.70
C ALA A 72 17.11 -6.01 26.45
N ILE A 73 18.21 -6.29 25.74
CA ILE A 73 19.55 -6.39 26.35
C ILE A 73 19.93 -5.08 27.05
N LEU A 74 19.71 -3.92 26.41
CA LEU A 74 19.98 -2.62 27.00
C LEU A 74 19.13 -2.36 28.25
N ALA A 75 17.84 -2.68 28.20
CA ALA A 75 16.92 -2.49 29.31
C ALA A 75 17.22 -3.41 30.50
N ASP A 76 17.47 -4.68 30.25
CA ASP A 76 17.59 -5.67 31.31
C ASP A 76 18.99 -5.72 31.91
N SER A 77 20.05 -5.43 31.13
CA SER A 77 21.44 -5.58 31.58
C SER A 77 22.19 -4.28 31.90
N TYR A 78 21.86 -3.15 31.26
CA TYR A 78 22.69 -1.93 31.34
C TYR A 78 21.97 -0.73 31.93
N TRP A 79 20.87 -0.30 31.33
CA TRP A 79 20.26 1.02 31.61
C TRP A 79 19.03 0.95 32.51
N GLY A 80 18.32 -0.18 32.53
CA GLY A 80 16.99 -0.29 33.11
C GLY A 80 15.92 0.18 32.13
N LYS A 81 14.75 -0.48 32.17
CA LYS A 81 13.62 -0.25 31.24
C LYS A 81 13.24 1.23 31.08
N PHE A 82 13.15 1.99 32.17
CA PHE A 82 12.76 3.42 32.12
C PHE A 82 13.73 4.27 31.28
N LYS A 83 15.04 4.08 31.45
CA LYS A 83 16.05 4.84 30.68
C LYS A 83 16.08 4.40 29.22
N THR A 84 15.97 3.10 28.97
CA THR A 84 15.89 2.55 27.61
C THR A 84 14.67 3.09 26.85
N ILE A 85 13.49 3.07 27.47
CA ILE A 85 12.26 3.63 26.87
C ILE A 85 12.46 5.11 26.54
N THR A 86 12.97 5.91 27.49
CA THR A 86 13.14 7.35 27.28
C THR A 86 14.15 7.67 26.17
N CYS A 87 15.33 7.02 26.18
CA CYS A 87 16.39 7.27 25.22
C CYS A 87 15.98 6.83 23.80
N LEU A 88 15.44 5.63 23.65
CA LEU A 88 15.04 5.11 22.34
C LEU A 88 13.77 5.80 21.81
N SER A 89 12.88 6.29 22.69
CA SER A 89 11.79 7.17 22.26
C SER A 89 12.30 8.51 21.71
N ALA A 90 13.37 9.08 22.29
CA ALA A 90 13.99 10.29 21.74
C ALA A 90 14.61 10.05 20.35
N VAL A 91 15.27 8.90 20.14
CA VAL A 91 15.75 8.47 18.82
C VAL A 91 14.58 8.31 17.84
N TYR A 92 13.46 7.75 18.28
CA TYR A 92 12.25 7.63 17.48
C TYR A 92 11.70 9.02 17.09
N ALA A 93 11.58 9.95 18.05
CA ALA A 93 11.12 11.31 17.76
C ALA A 93 12.04 12.03 16.75
N LEU A 94 13.36 11.90 16.91
CA LEU A 94 14.34 12.42 15.95
C LEU A 94 14.10 11.85 14.54
N GLY A 95 13.90 10.53 14.43
CA GLY A 95 13.59 9.88 13.16
C GLY A 95 12.32 10.41 12.49
N ASN A 96 11.26 10.66 13.25
CA ASN A 96 10.03 11.27 12.71
C ASN A 96 10.24 12.71 12.24
N ILE A 97 11.04 13.51 12.96
CA ILE A 97 11.37 14.88 12.55
C ILE A 97 12.17 14.86 11.25
N VAL A 98 13.18 14.00 11.15
CA VAL A 98 13.99 13.83 9.93
C VAL A 98 13.13 13.38 8.75
N LEU A 99 12.24 12.39 8.96
CA LEU A 99 11.34 11.91 7.91
C LEU A 99 10.36 13.01 7.45
N THR A 100 9.80 13.77 8.40
CA THR A 100 8.92 14.92 8.10
C THR A 100 9.65 15.96 7.27
N GLY A 101 10.88 16.33 7.65
CA GLY A 101 11.72 17.25 6.89
C GLY A 101 12.04 16.73 5.48
N SER A 102 12.32 15.43 5.34
CA SER A 102 12.58 14.81 4.03
C SER A 102 11.39 14.91 3.07
N SER A 103 10.17 14.91 3.60
CA SER A 103 8.94 14.95 2.80
C SER A 103 8.57 16.35 2.30
N MET A 104 9.31 17.39 2.71
CA MET A 104 9.18 18.76 2.21
C MET A 104 9.84 18.89 0.83
N ALA A 105 9.27 18.18 -0.13
CA ALA A 105 9.94 17.77 -1.36
C ALA A 105 10.31 18.91 -2.36
N ASP A 106 9.91 20.15 -2.10
CA ASP A 106 10.27 21.29 -2.95
C ASP A 106 11.45 22.10 -2.42
N MET A 107 11.94 21.78 -1.21
CA MET A 107 13.09 22.47 -0.61
C MET A 107 14.44 21.82 -0.90
N PHE A 108 14.45 20.55 -1.34
CA PHE A 108 15.67 19.73 -1.47
C PHE A 108 15.73 19.02 -2.83
N SER A 109 16.92 18.61 -3.27
CA SER A 109 17.05 17.69 -4.41
C SER A 109 16.56 16.29 -4.06
N ILE A 110 16.10 15.52 -5.05
CA ILE A 110 15.54 14.18 -4.87
C ILE A 110 16.52 13.22 -4.15
N ASP A 111 17.81 13.31 -4.45
CA ASP A 111 18.82 12.45 -3.84
C ASP A 111 19.02 12.74 -2.35
N ILE A 112 19.03 14.04 -1.99
CA ILE A 112 19.11 14.47 -0.59
C ILE A 112 17.87 14.03 0.18
N GLN A 113 16.68 14.15 -0.42
CA GLN A 113 15.43 13.68 0.18
C GLN A 113 15.45 12.18 0.45
N ARG A 114 15.93 11.38 -0.51
CA ARG A 114 16.07 9.93 -0.36
C ARG A 114 16.99 9.57 0.80
N ILE A 115 18.15 10.22 0.91
CA ILE A 115 19.11 9.98 2.01
C ILE A 115 18.46 10.32 3.36
N PHE A 116 17.85 11.50 3.50
CA PHE A 116 17.20 11.88 4.76
C PHE A 116 16.01 10.98 5.09
N ALA A 117 15.21 10.58 4.12
CA ALA A 117 14.10 9.65 4.34
C ALA A 117 14.60 8.30 4.86
N LEU A 118 15.63 7.73 4.25
CA LEU A 118 16.22 6.45 4.69
C LEU A 118 16.85 6.56 6.09
N LEU A 119 17.52 7.68 6.38
CA LEU A 119 18.08 7.96 7.71
C LEU A 119 16.97 8.10 8.77
N GLY A 120 15.88 8.80 8.42
CA GLY A 120 14.69 8.92 9.25
C GLY A 120 14.07 7.56 9.56
N LEU A 121 13.88 6.70 8.55
CA LEU A 121 13.37 5.34 8.72
C LEU A 121 14.28 4.46 9.58
N PHE A 122 15.60 4.60 9.47
CA PHE A 122 16.56 3.90 10.32
C PHE A 122 16.42 4.30 11.80
N PHE A 123 16.31 5.59 12.09
CA PHE A 123 16.09 6.07 13.46
C PHE A 123 14.71 5.66 14.00
N ILE A 124 13.66 5.73 13.17
CA ILE A 124 12.32 5.28 13.57
C ILE A 124 12.31 3.79 13.91
N SER A 125 12.84 2.93 13.03
CA SER A 125 12.88 1.47 13.25
C SER A 125 13.71 1.09 14.48
N THR A 126 14.84 1.75 14.70
CA THR A 126 15.67 1.58 15.90
C THR A 126 14.91 2.00 17.17
N GLY A 127 14.25 3.15 17.14
CA GLY A 127 13.48 3.68 18.25
C GLY A 127 12.28 2.81 18.61
N THR A 128 11.35 2.60 17.67
CA THR A 128 10.13 1.77 17.91
C THR A 128 10.50 0.32 18.25
N GLY A 129 11.48 -0.27 17.54
CA GLY A 129 11.86 -1.65 17.77
C GLY A 129 12.46 -1.85 19.17
N GLY A 130 13.34 -0.94 19.59
CA GLY A 130 13.99 -1.09 20.89
C GLY A 130 13.11 -0.80 22.11
N ILE A 131 12.02 -0.02 21.98
CA ILE A 131 11.07 0.19 23.08
C ILE A 131 10.04 -0.94 23.23
N LYS A 132 9.70 -1.66 22.16
CA LYS A 132 8.69 -2.75 22.14
C LYS A 132 8.80 -3.77 23.29
N PRO A 133 9.97 -4.37 23.59
CA PRO A 133 10.07 -5.37 24.67
C PRO A 133 9.98 -4.74 26.07
N CYS A 134 10.15 -3.42 26.17
CA CYS A 134 10.32 -2.71 27.44
C CYS A 134 9.00 -2.14 27.97
N VAL A 135 8.16 -1.51 27.13
CA VAL A 135 7.00 -0.73 27.60
C VAL A 135 5.96 -1.61 28.29
N PHE A 136 5.58 -2.73 27.64
CA PHE A 136 4.58 -3.64 28.21
C PHE A 136 5.03 -4.20 29.56
N THR A 137 6.28 -4.67 29.64
CA THR A 137 6.86 -5.26 30.86
C THR A 137 7.10 -4.21 31.94
N PHE A 138 7.45 -2.98 31.58
CA PHE A 138 7.56 -1.85 32.52
C PHE A 138 6.21 -1.49 33.15
N GLY A 139 5.11 -1.56 32.40
CA GLY A 139 3.76 -1.43 32.97
C GLY A 139 3.40 -2.60 33.89
N GLY A 140 3.81 -3.82 33.56
CA GLY A 140 3.67 -4.98 34.45
C GLY A 140 4.41 -4.80 35.79
N ASP A 141 5.59 -4.19 35.77
CA ASP A 141 6.40 -3.91 36.96
C ASP A 141 5.76 -2.93 37.95
N GLN A 142 4.66 -2.25 37.57
CA GLN A 142 3.94 -1.32 38.46
C GLN A 142 3.01 -2.04 39.44
N PHE A 143 2.76 -3.34 39.25
CA PHE A 143 1.88 -4.14 40.10
C PHE A 143 2.69 -5.00 41.08
N ARG A 144 2.18 -5.15 42.30
CA ARG A 144 2.74 -6.04 43.33
C ARG A 144 2.04 -7.39 43.29
N LEU A 145 2.80 -8.45 42.98
CA LEU A 145 2.32 -9.83 42.96
C LEU A 145 2.58 -10.50 44.33
N PRO A 146 1.68 -11.38 44.80
CA PRO A 146 0.47 -11.90 44.11
C PRO A 146 -0.80 -11.03 44.27
N GLN A 147 -0.81 -10.00 45.13
CA GLN A 147 -2.04 -9.30 45.52
C GLN A 147 -2.79 -8.57 44.38
N GLN A 148 -2.09 -8.16 43.31
CA GLN A 148 -2.67 -7.40 42.19
C GLN A 148 -2.80 -8.18 40.87
N GLU A 149 -2.78 -9.52 40.89
CA GLU A 149 -2.85 -10.36 39.67
C GLU A 149 -4.05 -10.03 38.76
N LYS A 150 -5.26 -9.91 39.33
CA LYS A 150 -6.47 -9.52 38.55
C LYS A 150 -6.34 -8.14 37.91
N GLN A 151 -5.65 -7.21 38.57
CA GLN A 151 -5.45 -5.85 38.04
C GLN A 151 -4.42 -5.85 36.90
N LEU A 152 -3.41 -6.72 36.97
CA LEU A 152 -2.44 -6.94 35.91
C LEU A 152 -3.12 -7.47 34.63
N LEU A 153 -4.06 -8.41 34.75
CA LEU A 153 -4.85 -8.89 33.62
C LEU A 153 -5.69 -7.77 33.00
N HIS A 154 -6.35 -6.93 33.81
CA HIS A 154 -7.05 -5.75 33.29
C HIS A 154 -6.13 -4.74 32.60
N TYR A 155 -4.88 -4.59 33.07
CA TYR A 155 -3.88 -3.79 32.38
C TYR A 155 -3.57 -4.36 31.00
N ALA A 156 -3.35 -5.67 30.88
CA ALA A 156 -3.09 -6.30 29.59
C ALA A 156 -4.23 -6.04 28.59
N THR A 157 -5.49 -6.19 29.01
CA THR A 157 -6.64 -5.87 28.15
C THR A 157 -6.67 -4.39 27.74
N LYS A 158 -6.45 -3.45 28.67
CA LYS A 158 -6.42 -2.01 28.35
C LYS A 158 -5.29 -1.67 27.37
N PHE A 159 -4.12 -2.30 27.53
CA PHE A 159 -2.99 -2.13 26.63
C PHE A 159 -3.32 -2.63 25.22
N THR A 160 -3.93 -3.81 25.08
CA THR A 160 -4.38 -4.35 23.79
C THR A 160 -5.43 -3.45 23.12
N ILE A 161 -6.37 -2.90 23.89
CA ILE A 161 -7.34 -1.93 23.36
C ILE A 161 -6.63 -0.68 22.87
N ALA A 162 -5.67 -0.13 23.63
CA ALA A 162 -4.92 1.06 23.24
C ALA A 162 -4.14 0.86 21.93
N ILE A 163 -3.49 -0.30 21.74
CA ILE A 163 -2.82 -0.65 20.48
C ILE A 163 -3.79 -0.62 19.31
N ASN A 164 -4.92 -1.32 19.43
CA ASN A 164 -5.87 -1.45 18.32
C ASN A 164 -6.59 -0.14 18.02
N VAL A 165 -6.94 0.65 19.04
CA VAL A 165 -7.53 1.99 18.85
C VAL A 165 -6.53 2.93 18.19
N GLY A 166 -5.27 2.95 18.65
CA GLY A 166 -4.21 3.75 18.04
C GLY A 166 -3.96 3.37 16.57
N ALA A 167 -3.92 2.07 16.26
CA ALA A 167 -3.83 1.56 14.91
C ALA A 167 -5.03 1.96 14.04
N LEU A 168 -6.26 1.79 14.54
CA LEU A 168 -7.48 2.16 13.82
C LEU A 168 -7.53 3.65 13.49
N MET A 169 -7.29 4.50 14.50
CA MET A 169 -7.30 5.95 14.32
C MET A 169 -6.24 6.40 13.31
N SER A 170 -5.03 5.86 13.39
CA SER A 170 -3.92 6.29 12.52
C SER A 170 -4.06 5.79 11.09
N THR A 171 -4.41 4.52 10.90
CA THR A 171 -4.63 3.92 9.56
C THR A 171 -5.78 4.61 8.81
N PHE A 172 -6.75 5.19 9.52
CA PHE A 172 -7.82 5.99 8.93
C PHE A 172 -7.41 7.45 8.72
N LEU A 173 -6.96 8.14 9.78
CA LEU A 173 -6.74 9.59 9.77
C LEU A 173 -5.49 10.00 8.99
N THR A 174 -4.40 9.24 9.02
CA THR A 174 -3.16 9.65 8.34
C THR A 174 -3.31 9.70 6.81
N PRO A 175 -3.95 8.71 6.15
CA PRO A 175 -4.29 8.83 4.72
C PRO A 175 -5.24 9.99 4.40
N GLU A 176 -6.20 10.30 5.28
CA GLU A 176 -7.06 11.49 5.10
C GLU A 176 -6.24 12.78 5.16
N LEU A 177 -5.35 12.92 6.14
CA LEU A 177 -4.45 14.07 6.24
C LEU A 177 -3.51 14.18 5.02
N ARG A 178 -3.10 13.04 4.45
CA ARG A 178 -2.27 12.99 3.24
C ARG A 178 -3.02 13.49 2.00
N GLN A 179 -4.27 13.06 1.79
CA GLN A 179 -4.99 13.31 0.53
C GLN A 179 -5.87 14.56 0.56
N SER A 180 -6.50 14.84 1.70
CA SER A 180 -7.54 15.88 1.82
C SER A 180 -6.96 17.27 2.10
N VAL A 181 -5.67 17.36 2.41
CA VAL A 181 -4.96 18.63 2.61
C VAL A 181 -3.90 18.80 1.52
N HIS A 182 -3.91 19.98 0.88
CA HIS A 182 -2.91 20.36 -0.12
C HIS A 182 -1.79 21.15 0.55
N CYS A 183 -0.55 20.76 0.28
CA CYS A 183 0.64 21.41 0.86
C CYS A 183 1.66 21.68 -0.23
N PHE A 184 2.33 22.84 -0.16
CA PHE A 184 3.42 23.20 -1.08
C PHE A 184 3.01 23.13 -2.57
N GLY A 185 1.75 23.46 -2.88
CA GLY A 185 1.23 23.42 -4.26
C GLY A 185 0.99 22.02 -4.83
N LYS A 186 1.04 20.97 -3.99
CA LYS A 186 0.75 19.57 -4.37
C LYS A 186 -0.60 19.12 -3.85
N ASP A 187 -1.26 18.25 -4.61
CA ASP A 187 -2.56 17.68 -4.22
C ASP A 187 -2.48 16.77 -2.98
N THR A 188 -1.29 16.28 -2.63
CA THR A 188 -1.06 15.42 -1.46
C THR A 188 -0.06 16.03 -0.47
N CYS A 189 -0.35 15.94 0.83
CA CYS A 189 0.48 16.48 1.90
C CYS A 189 1.12 15.39 2.79
N PHE A 190 2.25 14.85 2.33
CA PHE A 190 3.09 13.96 3.15
C PHE A 190 3.73 14.64 4.38
N PRO A 191 4.16 15.93 4.32
CA PRO A 191 4.67 16.63 5.50
C PRO A 191 3.70 16.65 6.68
N LEU A 192 2.40 16.84 6.43
CA LEU A 192 1.40 16.77 7.49
C LEU A 192 1.19 15.33 7.97
N ALA A 193 1.13 14.38 7.03
CA ALA A 193 0.95 12.96 7.33
C ALA A 193 2.08 12.38 8.20
N PHE A 194 3.32 12.86 8.08
CA PHE A 194 4.45 12.49 8.93
C PHE A 194 4.66 13.43 10.14
N GLY A 195 4.30 14.71 10.00
CA GLY A 195 4.44 15.71 11.05
C GLY A 195 3.50 15.47 12.23
N VAL A 196 2.26 15.05 11.99
CA VAL A 196 1.32 14.69 13.06
C VAL A 196 1.86 13.53 13.93
N PRO A 197 2.31 12.38 13.35
CA PRO A 197 3.06 11.37 14.06
C PRO A 197 4.28 11.88 14.83
N ALA A 198 5.04 12.83 14.29
CA ALA A 198 6.20 13.42 14.97
C ALA A 198 5.81 14.18 16.24
N VAL A 199 4.78 15.04 16.15
CA VAL A 199 4.23 15.76 17.29
C VAL A 199 3.67 14.80 18.33
N LEU A 200 2.89 13.80 17.91
CA LEU A 200 2.34 12.78 18.82
C LEU A 200 3.43 11.96 19.52
N MET A 201 4.54 11.68 18.86
CA MET A 201 5.67 10.98 19.49
C MET A 201 6.34 11.86 20.56
N LEU A 202 6.50 13.16 20.31
CA LEU A 202 6.98 14.11 21.33
C LEU A 202 6.01 14.21 22.51
N THR A 203 4.70 14.22 22.22
CA THR A 203 3.65 14.17 23.25
C THR A 203 3.70 12.87 24.06
N ALA A 204 3.92 11.73 23.41
CA ALA A 204 4.06 10.42 24.07
C ALA A 204 5.23 10.45 25.09
N ILE A 205 6.38 10.97 24.68
CA ILE A 205 7.55 11.15 25.56
C ILE A 205 7.21 12.07 26.73
N ALA A 206 6.55 13.20 26.49
CA ALA A 206 6.16 14.13 27.56
C ALA A 206 5.20 13.49 28.57
N ILE A 207 4.21 12.73 28.09
CA ILE A 207 3.26 11.98 28.93
C ILE A 207 4.01 10.93 29.76
N PHE A 208 4.88 10.15 29.13
CA PHE A 208 5.66 9.12 29.82
C PHE A 208 6.55 9.74 30.91
N LEU A 209 7.26 10.84 30.60
CA LEU A 209 8.12 11.54 31.54
C LEU A 209 7.36 12.21 32.69
N SER A 210 6.13 12.68 32.46
CA SER A 210 5.27 13.26 33.50
C SER A 210 4.97 12.24 34.61
N GLY A 211 4.88 10.95 34.29
CA GLY A 211 4.72 9.87 35.26
C GLY A 211 6.01 9.46 36.01
N LYS A 212 7.17 10.06 35.72
CA LYS A 212 8.50 9.62 36.22
C LYS A 212 8.58 9.40 37.73
N ASN A 213 7.91 10.25 38.52
CA ASN A 213 7.95 10.19 39.98
C ASN A 213 7.02 9.11 40.56
N MET A 214 6.11 8.57 39.75
CA MET A 214 5.12 7.57 40.15
C MET A 214 5.52 6.14 39.75
N TYR A 215 6.53 5.99 38.90
CA TYR A 215 6.94 4.68 38.41
C TYR A 215 7.80 3.91 39.41
N VAL A 216 7.48 2.62 39.54
CA VAL A 216 8.38 1.62 40.11
C VAL A 216 9.46 1.29 39.08
N LYS A 217 10.73 1.53 39.43
CA LYS A 217 11.89 1.30 38.56
C LYS A 217 12.73 0.19 39.16
N LYS A 218 12.58 -1.03 38.61
CA LYS A 218 13.41 -2.17 39.00
C LYS A 218 14.86 -1.96 38.54
N LYS A 219 15.81 -2.48 39.31
CA LYS A 219 17.22 -2.49 38.93
C LYS A 219 17.43 -3.52 37.80
N PRO A 220 18.38 -3.29 36.88
CA PRO A 220 18.78 -4.29 35.88
C PRO A 220 19.17 -5.61 36.56
N GLU A 221 18.71 -6.73 36.00
CA GLU A 221 19.04 -8.10 36.46
C GLU A 221 20.01 -8.76 35.47
N GLN A 222 20.49 -9.98 35.75
CA GLN A 222 21.51 -10.63 34.91
C GLN A 222 21.04 -10.85 33.46
N ASN A 223 22.01 -10.88 32.54
CA ASN A 223 21.78 -10.99 31.10
C ASN A 223 21.34 -12.43 30.71
N VAL A 224 20.04 -12.70 30.81
CA VAL A 224 19.43 -14.01 30.51
C VAL A 224 19.73 -14.45 29.08
N ILE A 225 19.71 -13.53 28.12
CA ILE A 225 20.01 -13.83 26.70
C ILE A 225 21.46 -14.28 26.55
N ALA A 226 22.42 -13.53 27.11
CA ALA A 226 23.83 -13.90 27.05
C ALA A 226 24.11 -15.24 27.73
N ARG A 227 23.44 -15.53 28.87
CA ARG A 227 23.55 -16.82 29.56
C ARG A 227 22.97 -17.96 28.74
N THR A 228 21.83 -17.76 28.08
CA THR A 228 21.18 -18.77 27.22
C THR A 228 22.08 -19.13 26.03
N PHE A 229 22.58 -18.14 25.28
CA PHE A 229 23.50 -18.37 24.18
C PHE A 229 24.83 -18.96 24.65
N GLY A 230 25.34 -18.50 25.81
CA GLY A 230 26.52 -19.07 26.45
C GLY A 230 26.35 -20.55 26.81
N CYS A 231 25.18 -20.94 27.32
CA CYS A 231 24.83 -22.32 27.64
C CYS A 231 24.82 -23.19 26.38
N ILE A 232 24.18 -22.71 25.31
CA ILE A 232 24.14 -23.40 24.02
C ILE A 232 25.55 -23.59 23.45
N PHE A 233 26.35 -22.50 23.40
CA PHE A 233 27.69 -22.54 22.85
C PHE A 233 28.63 -23.43 23.66
N TYR A 234 28.57 -23.36 25.00
CA TYR A 234 29.35 -24.22 25.88
C TYR A 234 28.99 -25.69 25.69
N ALA A 235 27.70 -26.04 25.71
CA ALA A 235 27.25 -27.41 25.51
C ALA A 235 27.64 -27.99 24.14
N LEU A 236 27.53 -27.18 23.07
CA LEU A 236 27.97 -27.55 21.73
C LEU A 236 29.49 -27.74 21.65
N ARG A 237 30.26 -26.80 22.21
CA ARG A 237 31.73 -26.90 22.25
C ARG A 237 32.16 -28.18 22.95
N THR A 238 31.63 -28.43 24.15
CA THR A 238 31.93 -29.64 24.95
C THR A 238 31.53 -30.91 24.21
N LYS A 239 30.39 -30.93 23.50
CA LYS A 239 29.99 -32.06 22.64
C LYS A 239 31.01 -32.36 21.54
N ILE A 240 31.62 -31.32 20.95
CA ILE A 240 32.59 -31.46 19.87
C ILE A 240 33.97 -31.87 20.42
N THR A 241 34.40 -31.31 21.55
CA THR A 241 35.74 -31.56 22.11
C THR A 241 35.83 -32.81 23.00
N SER A 242 34.74 -33.23 23.64
CA SER A 242 34.75 -34.35 24.59
C SER A 242 34.14 -35.61 23.97
N ARG A 243 34.82 -36.75 24.11
CA ARG A 243 34.35 -38.08 23.64
C ARG A 243 33.32 -38.75 24.56
N VAL A 244 32.86 -38.07 25.62
CA VAL A 244 31.92 -38.64 26.59
C VAL A 244 30.54 -38.75 25.92
N PRO A 245 29.94 -39.95 25.86
CA PRO A 245 28.62 -40.12 25.25
C PRO A 245 27.56 -39.36 26.08
N CYS A 246 26.73 -38.58 25.39
CA CYS A 246 25.61 -37.86 26.00
C CYS A 246 24.59 -38.88 26.55
N GLN A 247 24.16 -38.75 27.81
CA GLN A 247 23.18 -39.67 28.38
C GLN A 247 21.79 -39.49 27.75
N ASN A 248 21.23 -38.26 27.74
CA ASN A 248 19.87 -38.00 27.24
C ASN A 248 19.77 -36.79 26.29
N HIS A 249 20.26 -35.61 26.67
CA HIS A 249 20.21 -34.40 25.84
C HIS A 249 21.57 -33.70 25.76
N TRP A 250 21.93 -33.14 24.59
CA TRP A 250 23.24 -32.52 24.39
C TRP A 250 23.48 -31.26 25.25
N LEU A 251 22.41 -30.56 25.66
CA LEU A 251 22.53 -29.42 26.60
C LEU A 251 23.00 -29.82 27.99
N GLU A 252 22.89 -31.10 28.38
CA GLU A 252 23.34 -31.54 29.70
C GLU A 252 24.86 -31.46 29.85
N ASN A 253 25.61 -31.31 28.75
CA ASN A 253 27.05 -31.07 28.77
C ASN A 253 27.43 -29.71 29.40
N ALA A 254 26.45 -28.82 29.63
CA ALA A 254 26.63 -27.57 30.35
C ALA A 254 26.47 -27.72 31.89
N LYS A 255 26.11 -28.92 32.39
CA LYS A 255 26.02 -29.20 33.83
C LYS A 255 27.35 -28.90 34.51
N GLY A 256 27.29 -28.18 35.64
CA GLY A 256 28.46 -27.75 36.42
C GLY A 256 28.90 -26.30 36.17
N VAL A 257 28.65 -25.75 34.97
CA VAL A 257 28.91 -24.32 34.66
C VAL A 257 27.61 -23.50 34.64
N TYR A 258 26.50 -24.15 34.29
CA TYR A 258 25.16 -23.58 34.29
C TYR A 258 24.25 -24.36 35.25
N THR A 259 23.27 -23.67 35.82
CA THR A 259 22.28 -24.25 36.73
C THR A 259 21.32 -25.18 35.99
N GLU A 260 20.72 -26.15 36.69
CA GLU A 260 19.76 -27.08 36.08
C GLU A 260 18.53 -26.36 35.52
N THR A 261 18.08 -25.28 36.17
CA THR A 261 17.01 -24.41 35.70
C THR A 261 17.37 -23.73 34.38
N GLU A 262 18.57 -23.14 34.27
CA GLU A 262 19.02 -22.50 33.01
C GLU A 262 19.07 -23.51 31.85
N ILE A 263 19.55 -24.73 32.11
CA ILE A 263 19.62 -25.80 31.09
C ILE A 263 18.22 -26.25 30.68
N SER A 264 17.31 -26.44 31.64
CA SER A 264 15.92 -26.83 31.40
C SER A 264 15.15 -25.75 30.62
N ASP A 265 15.31 -24.48 31.00
CA ASP A 265 14.67 -23.34 30.34
C ASP A 265 15.19 -23.17 28.91
N THR A 266 16.51 -23.31 28.73
CA THR A 266 17.12 -23.26 27.38
C THR A 266 16.61 -24.40 26.50
N LYS A 267 16.48 -25.62 27.05
CA LYS A 267 15.91 -26.76 26.32
C LYS A 267 14.48 -26.48 25.88
N THR A 268 13.65 -26.00 26.80
CA THR A 268 12.25 -25.65 26.53
C THR A 268 12.15 -24.55 25.46
N ALA A 269 12.99 -23.52 25.54
CA ALA A 269 13.05 -22.45 24.55
C ALA A 269 13.40 -22.97 23.14
N LEU A 270 14.35 -23.89 23.02
CA LEU A 270 14.72 -24.51 21.73
C LEU A 270 13.57 -25.35 21.15
N GLU A 271 12.81 -26.06 21.99
CA GLU A 271 11.63 -26.81 21.56
C GLU A 271 10.53 -25.88 21.05
N VAL A 272 10.32 -24.73 21.69
CA VAL A 272 9.36 -23.70 21.22
C VAL A 272 9.83 -23.06 19.91
N ILE A 273 11.13 -22.73 19.78
CA ILE A 273 11.71 -22.18 18.55
C ILE A 273 11.47 -23.13 17.37
N ARG A 274 11.58 -24.45 17.58
CA ARG A 274 11.29 -25.45 16.55
C ARG A 274 9.87 -25.35 16.01
N VAL A 275 8.88 -25.10 16.87
CA VAL A 275 7.48 -24.88 16.45
C VAL A 275 7.34 -23.54 15.69
N PHE A 276 8.14 -22.54 16.05
CA PHE A 276 8.06 -21.20 15.46
C PHE A 276 8.73 -21.09 14.08
N VAL A 277 9.45 -22.11 13.62
CA VAL A 277 10.08 -22.12 12.27
C VAL A 277 9.06 -21.92 11.15
N ALA A 278 7.79 -22.30 11.34
CA ALA A 278 6.73 -22.09 10.35
C ALA A 278 6.16 -20.65 10.32
N PHE A 279 6.39 -19.85 11.37
CA PHE A 279 5.79 -18.51 11.51
C PHE A 279 6.29 -17.48 10.49
N PRO A 280 7.59 -17.45 10.10
CA PRO A 280 8.07 -16.49 9.10
C PRO A 280 7.28 -16.51 7.79
N VAL A 281 6.77 -17.69 7.37
CA VAL A 281 5.95 -17.81 6.15
C VAL A 281 4.61 -17.11 6.30
N PHE A 282 3.97 -17.20 7.47
CA PHE A 282 2.73 -16.46 7.72
C PHE A 282 2.99 -14.95 7.72
N TRP A 283 4.05 -14.50 8.40
CA TRP A 283 4.39 -13.09 8.48
C TRP A 283 4.82 -12.50 7.14
N SER A 284 5.52 -13.27 6.30
CA SER A 284 5.89 -12.81 4.96
C SER A 284 4.67 -12.55 4.07
N LEU A 285 3.58 -13.29 4.26
CA LEU A 285 2.30 -13.05 3.61
C LEU A 285 1.57 -11.87 4.24
N TYR A 286 1.40 -11.88 5.57
CA TYR A 286 0.66 -10.85 6.30
C TYR A 286 1.22 -9.44 6.09
N GLU A 287 2.55 -9.30 6.03
CA GLU A 287 3.22 -8.01 5.88
C GLU A 287 3.04 -7.38 4.48
N GLN A 288 2.58 -8.13 3.47
CA GLN A 288 2.36 -7.59 2.12
C GLN A 288 1.20 -6.61 2.02
N GLN A 289 0.27 -6.63 2.99
CA GLN A 289 -0.89 -5.75 2.97
C GLN A 289 -0.52 -4.27 2.98
N GLY A 290 0.60 -3.90 3.63
CA GLY A 290 1.05 -2.52 3.71
C GLY A 290 1.90 -2.05 2.53
N SER A 291 2.35 -2.97 1.67
CA SER A 291 3.18 -2.68 0.50
C SER A 291 2.45 -3.09 -0.79
N ARG A 292 2.53 -4.37 -1.17
CA ARG A 292 2.01 -4.88 -2.45
C ARG A 292 0.50 -4.70 -2.59
N TRP A 293 -0.29 -4.90 -1.53
CA TRP A 293 -1.75 -4.70 -1.63
C TRP A 293 -2.11 -3.22 -1.71
N THR A 294 -1.38 -2.33 -1.04
CA THR A 294 -1.54 -0.88 -1.22
C THR A 294 -1.27 -0.48 -2.68
N LEU A 295 -0.21 -1.01 -3.30
CA LEU A 295 0.10 -0.77 -4.72
C LEU A 295 -0.90 -1.43 -5.68
N GLN A 296 -1.49 -2.56 -5.31
CA GLN A 296 -2.60 -3.14 -6.08
C GLN A 296 -3.83 -2.23 -5.99
N ALA A 297 -4.13 -1.68 -4.82
CA ALA A 297 -5.26 -0.80 -4.59
C ALA A 297 -5.14 0.54 -5.34
N THR A 298 -3.94 1.03 -5.68
CA THR A 298 -3.78 2.22 -6.53
C THR A 298 -4.27 2.01 -7.96
N LEU A 299 -4.44 0.75 -8.39
CA LEU A 299 -4.97 0.39 -9.71
C LEU A 299 -6.49 0.20 -9.71
N MET A 300 -7.17 0.52 -8.59
CA MET A 300 -8.61 0.31 -8.40
C MET A 300 -9.32 1.65 -8.14
N ASN A 301 -10.58 1.77 -8.56
CA ASN A 301 -11.35 3.02 -8.45
C ASN A 301 -11.63 3.47 -6.99
N GLY A 302 -11.65 2.55 -6.03
CA GLY A 302 -11.81 2.84 -4.59
C GLY A 302 -13.17 3.48 -4.21
N ARG A 303 -14.10 3.63 -5.14
CA ARG A 303 -15.39 4.30 -4.91
C ARG A 303 -16.40 3.39 -4.25
N VAL A 304 -17.13 3.96 -3.30
CA VAL A 304 -18.22 3.33 -2.58
C VAL A 304 -19.49 4.11 -2.84
N ASP A 305 -20.23 3.71 -3.89
CA ASP A 305 -21.37 4.47 -4.42
C ASP A 305 -22.47 4.74 -3.38
N PHE A 306 -22.66 3.83 -2.41
CA PHE A 306 -23.68 3.99 -1.37
C PHE A 306 -23.32 5.00 -0.26
N LEU A 307 -22.05 5.41 -0.15
CA LEU A 307 -21.57 6.39 0.84
C LEU A 307 -21.05 7.68 0.21
N ASP A 308 -21.07 7.78 -1.13
CA ASP A 308 -20.36 8.83 -1.88
C ASP A 308 -18.92 9.06 -1.36
N TRP A 309 -18.27 7.95 -0.98
CA TRP A 309 -16.96 7.97 -0.34
C TRP A 309 -15.95 7.23 -1.20
N THR A 310 -14.79 7.86 -1.42
CA THR A 310 -13.67 7.22 -2.11
C THR A 310 -12.65 6.78 -1.07
N ILE A 311 -12.53 5.46 -0.91
CA ILE A 311 -11.53 4.81 -0.07
C ILE A 311 -10.17 4.98 -0.72
N LYS A 312 -9.23 5.56 0.03
CA LYS A 312 -7.87 5.78 -0.45
C LYS A 312 -7.10 4.44 -0.40
N PRO A 313 -6.16 4.18 -1.33
CA PRO A 313 -5.48 2.88 -1.42
C PRO A 313 -4.83 2.42 -0.11
N ASP A 314 -4.20 3.36 0.60
CA ASP A 314 -3.55 3.16 1.89
C ASP A 314 -4.54 2.97 3.06
N GLN A 315 -5.79 3.46 2.96
CA GLN A 315 -6.83 3.24 3.98
C GLN A 315 -7.30 1.80 4.07
N MET A 316 -7.00 0.95 3.08
CA MET A 316 -7.41 -0.44 3.12
C MET A 316 -6.80 -1.19 4.32
N GLN A 317 -5.69 -0.70 4.85
CA GLN A 317 -5.08 -1.21 6.09
C GLN A 317 -5.93 -0.98 7.34
N THR A 318 -6.91 -0.05 7.30
CA THR A 318 -7.85 0.23 8.41
C THR A 318 -8.71 -0.98 8.77
N LEU A 319 -8.97 -1.87 7.79
CA LEU A 319 -9.76 -3.07 8.03
C LEU A 319 -9.12 -4.00 9.06
N VAL A 320 -7.79 -4.03 9.14
CA VAL A 320 -7.06 -4.92 10.05
C VAL A 320 -7.35 -4.60 11.53
N PRO A 321 -7.11 -3.38 12.04
CA PRO A 321 -7.44 -3.06 13.42
C PRO A 321 -8.95 -3.03 13.67
N LEU A 322 -9.77 -2.71 12.67
CA LEU A 322 -11.23 -2.77 12.78
C LEU A 322 -11.71 -4.21 13.04
N PHE A 323 -11.28 -5.17 12.22
CA PHE A 323 -11.57 -6.58 12.45
C PHE A 323 -10.86 -7.10 13.70
N GLY A 324 -9.67 -6.60 14.03
CA GLY A 324 -8.97 -6.92 15.28
C GLY A 324 -9.82 -6.62 16.52
N LEU A 325 -10.39 -5.41 16.62
CA LEU A 325 -11.28 -5.02 17.72
C LEU A 325 -12.58 -5.83 17.72
N THR A 326 -13.18 -6.00 16.55
CA THR A 326 -14.44 -6.72 16.39
C THR A 326 -14.27 -8.19 16.80
N PHE A 327 -13.21 -8.83 16.33
CA PHE A 327 -12.91 -10.22 16.65
C PHE A 327 -12.41 -10.40 18.08
N LEU A 328 -11.76 -9.41 18.69
CA LEU A 328 -11.38 -9.49 20.11
C LEU A 328 -12.60 -9.72 21.01
N VAL A 329 -13.76 -9.16 20.68
CA VAL A 329 -15.01 -9.41 21.41
C VAL A 329 -15.69 -10.71 20.95
N LEU A 330 -15.65 -11.01 19.65
CA LEU A 330 -16.35 -12.16 19.08
C LEU A 330 -15.62 -13.50 19.24
N PHE A 331 -14.32 -13.52 19.54
CA PHE A 331 -13.56 -14.77 19.59
C PHE A 331 -14.06 -15.70 20.68
N ASP A 332 -14.27 -15.19 21.89
CA ASP A 332 -14.72 -15.99 23.03
C ASP A 332 -16.22 -16.35 22.93
N VAL A 333 -17.03 -15.48 22.33
CA VAL A 333 -18.49 -15.65 22.27
C VAL A 333 -18.93 -16.50 21.08
N ALA A 334 -18.31 -16.32 19.91
CA ALA A 334 -18.77 -16.91 18.65
C ALA A 334 -17.73 -17.80 17.98
N PHE A 335 -16.52 -17.29 17.69
CA PHE A 335 -15.57 -18.01 16.84
C PHE A 335 -14.97 -19.25 17.51
N TYR A 336 -14.55 -19.20 18.77
CA TYR A 336 -14.01 -20.39 19.44
C TYR A 336 -15.04 -21.51 19.60
N PRO A 337 -16.30 -21.24 19.99
CA PRO A 337 -17.36 -22.25 19.94
C PRO A 337 -17.56 -22.84 18.54
N LEU A 338 -17.61 -22.00 17.50
CA LEU A 338 -17.75 -22.45 16.10
C LEU A 338 -16.58 -23.33 15.65
N LEU A 339 -15.35 -22.92 15.91
CA LEU A 339 -14.15 -23.71 15.60
C LEU A 339 -14.13 -25.03 16.36
N ALA A 340 -14.58 -25.04 17.61
CA ALA A 340 -14.67 -26.24 18.43
C ALA A 340 -15.72 -27.25 17.89
N MET A 341 -16.77 -26.76 17.23
CA MET A 341 -17.77 -27.59 16.54
C MET A 341 -17.16 -28.29 15.31
N VAL A 342 -16.27 -27.61 14.58
CA VAL A 342 -15.51 -28.17 13.44
C VAL A 342 -14.29 -29.01 13.90
N GLY A 343 -14.06 -29.15 15.20
CA GLY A 343 -12.99 -29.97 15.78
C GLY A 343 -11.64 -29.26 15.95
N ILE A 344 -11.56 -27.95 15.72
CA ILE A 344 -10.36 -27.13 15.91
C ILE A 344 -10.38 -26.58 17.35
N ARG A 345 -9.60 -27.22 18.24
CA ARG A 345 -9.58 -26.85 19.68
C ARG A 345 -8.19 -26.44 20.16
N LYS A 346 -7.15 -27.15 19.70
CA LYS A 346 -5.78 -26.96 20.18
C LYS A 346 -5.17 -25.66 19.60
N PRO A 347 -4.30 -24.95 20.34
CA PRO A 347 -3.62 -23.76 19.85
C PRO A 347 -2.89 -23.98 18.52
N LEU A 348 -2.22 -25.13 18.36
CA LEU A 348 -1.51 -25.45 17.12
C LEU A 348 -2.48 -25.65 15.94
N GLN A 349 -3.66 -26.22 16.15
CA GLN A 349 -4.68 -26.36 15.10
C GLN A 349 -5.21 -24.98 14.66
N LYS A 350 -5.44 -24.07 15.61
CA LYS A 350 -5.85 -22.68 15.33
C LYS A 350 -4.78 -21.95 14.50
N LEU A 351 -3.51 -22.16 14.83
CA LEU A 351 -2.39 -21.60 14.07
C LEU A 351 -2.35 -22.14 12.63
N THR A 352 -2.47 -23.46 12.44
CA THR A 352 -2.51 -24.06 11.10
C THR A 352 -3.69 -23.54 10.29
N PHE A 353 -4.86 -23.41 10.90
CA PHE A 353 -6.04 -22.83 10.26
C PHE A 353 -5.80 -21.39 9.80
N GLY A 354 -5.19 -20.55 10.64
CA GLY A 354 -4.80 -19.18 10.27
C GLY A 354 -3.84 -19.14 9.07
N GLY A 355 -2.88 -20.07 9.02
CA GLY A 355 -1.98 -20.23 7.87
C GLY A 355 -2.72 -20.60 6.57
N VAL A 356 -3.67 -21.53 6.63
CA VAL A 356 -4.50 -21.91 5.46
C VAL A 356 -5.33 -20.71 4.97
N MET A 357 -5.93 -19.96 5.89
CA MET A 357 -6.70 -18.75 5.55
C MET A 357 -5.83 -17.67 4.89
N ALA A 358 -4.57 -17.52 5.30
CA ALA A 358 -3.64 -16.60 4.66
C ALA A 358 -3.34 -17.01 3.20
N VAL A 359 -3.20 -18.30 2.91
CA VAL A 359 -3.03 -18.80 1.53
C VAL A 359 -4.28 -18.50 0.69
N VAL A 360 -5.47 -18.75 1.22
CA VAL A 360 -6.74 -18.43 0.54
C VAL A 360 -6.84 -16.95 0.23
N ALA A 361 -6.45 -16.07 1.16
CA ALA A 361 -6.44 -14.62 0.94
C ALA A 361 -5.52 -14.23 -0.23
N PHE A 362 -4.36 -14.87 -0.39
CA PHE A 362 -3.44 -14.63 -1.52
C PHE A 362 -3.97 -15.16 -2.86
N ILE A 363 -4.75 -16.25 -2.85
CA ILE A 363 -5.44 -16.72 -4.06
C ILE A 363 -6.42 -15.64 -4.53
N PHE A 364 -7.22 -15.07 -3.61
CA PHE A 364 -8.12 -13.97 -3.96
C PHE A 364 -7.37 -12.73 -4.46
N ALA A 365 -6.26 -12.36 -3.83
CA ALA A 365 -5.43 -11.24 -4.28
C ALA A 365 -4.85 -11.47 -5.69
N ALA A 366 -4.45 -12.70 -6.02
CA ALA A 366 -3.97 -13.07 -7.35
C ALA A 366 -5.09 -13.03 -8.40
N LEU A 367 -6.26 -13.60 -8.11
CA LEU A 367 -7.43 -13.53 -8.98
C LEU A 367 -7.86 -12.09 -9.26
N LEU A 368 -7.80 -11.23 -8.22
CA LEU A 368 -8.06 -9.81 -8.37
C LEU A 368 -7.02 -9.14 -9.28
N GLN A 369 -5.73 -9.48 -9.14
CA GLN A 369 -4.68 -8.94 -10.01
C GLN A 369 -4.89 -9.29 -11.48
N PHE A 370 -5.29 -10.54 -11.77
CA PHE A 370 -5.63 -10.96 -13.14
C PHE A 370 -6.79 -10.14 -13.69
N LYS A 371 -7.81 -9.87 -12.88
CA LYS A 371 -8.95 -9.03 -13.29
C LYS A 371 -8.56 -7.57 -13.53
N ILE A 372 -7.67 -7.01 -12.70
CA ILE A 372 -7.18 -5.63 -12.85
C ILE A 372 -6.40 -5.47 -14.16
N PHE A 373 -5.52 -6.41 -14.50
CA PHE A 373 -4.80 -6.35 -15.77
C PHE A 373 -5.72 -6.66 -16.96
N GLY A 374 -6.72 -7.52 -16.77
CA GLY A 374 -7.69 -7.91 -17.81
C GLY A 374 -7.08 -8.88 -18.84
N ASN A 375 -7.75 -9.06 -19.97
CA ASN A 375 -7.14 -9.73 -21.13
C ASN A 375 -6.02 -8.83 -21.67
N THR A 376 -4.78 -9.24 -21.40
CA THR A 376 -3.49 -8.70 -21.83
C THR A 376 -3.55 -7.50 -22.79
N THR A 377 -3.15 -6.32 -22.29
CA THR A 377 -2.59 -5.28 -23.17
C THR A 377 -1.25 -5.75 -23.77
N GLU A 378 -0.65 -6.81 -23.23
CA GLU A 378 0.50 -7.49 -23.82
C GLU A 378 0.12 -8.20 -25.12
N ILE A 379 0.73 -7.74 -26.21
CA ILE A 379 0.58 -8.31 -27.53
C ILE A 379 1.45 -9.58 -27.61
N PRO A 380 0.92 -10.72 -28.08
CA PRO A 380 1.71 -11.94 -28.24
C PRO A 380 2.97 -11.72 -29.10
N PRO A 381 4.07 -12.45 -28.84
CA PRO A 381 5.28 -12.34 -29.66
C PRO A 381 4.98 -12.70 -31.13
N GLY A 382 5.55 -11.97 -32.08
CA GLY A 382 5.27 -12.10 -33.51
C GLY A 382 3.98 -11.44 -34.00
N GLN A 383 3.19 -10.79 -33.12
CA GLN A 383 1.96 -10.08 -33.49
C GLN A 383 2.08 -8.57 -33.22
N GLY A 384 1.26 -7.79 -33.90
CA GLY A 384 1.02 -6.38 -33.64
C GLY A 384 -0.50 -6.10 -33.55
N ARG A 385 -0.86 -4.96 -32.95
CA ARG A 385 -2.25 -4.57 -32.75
C ARG A 385 -2.57 -3.30 -33.53
N LEU A 386 -3.71 -3.29 -34.21
CA LEU A 386 -4.21 -2.17 -34.99
C LEU A 386 -5.57 -1.73 -34.43
N ASN A 387 -5.67 -0.47 -34.05
CA ASN A 387 -6.92 0.15 -33.66
C ASN A 387 -7.36 1.16 -34.71
N ILE A 388 -8.62 1.08 -35.12
CA ILE A 388 -9.23 2.06 -36.02
C ILE A 388 -10.44 2.67 -35.32
N TYR A 389 -10.46 3.99 -35.21
CA TYR A 389 -11.52 4.76 -34.56
C TYR A 389 -12.42 5.41 -35.62
N ASN A 390 -13.73 5.22 -35.49
CA ASN A 390 -14.74 5.82 -36.37
C ASN A 390 -15.39 7.04 -35.71
N GLY A 391 -14.92 8.25 -36.04
CA GLY A 391 -15.46 9.52 -35.53
C GLY A 391 -16.80 9.96 -36.14
N PHE A 392 -17.37 9.20 -37.08
CA PHE A 392 -18.60 9.53 -37.78
C PHE A 392 -19.84 8.93 -37.09
N ASP A 393 -20.99 9.60 -37.25
CA ASP A 393 -22.29 9.17 -36.68
C ASP A 393 -22.96 8.04 -37.50
N CYS A 394 -22.20 7.33 -38.31
CA CYS A 394 -22.69 6.29 -39.22
C CYS A 394 -21.77 5.07 -39.24
N LYS A 395 -22.25 3.96 -39.81
CA LYS A 395 -21.45 2.75 -39.93
C LYS A 395 -20.44 2.86 -41.05
N VAL A 396 -19.23 2.35 -40.79
CA VAL A 396 -18.15 2.25 -41.78
C VAL A 396 -17.79 0.78 -41.95
N TYR A 397 -17.98 0.26 -43.16
CA TYR A 397 -17.60 -1.09 -43.53
C TYR A 397 -16.12 -1.14 -43.92
N ILE A 398 -15.43 -2.16 -43.41
CA ILE A 398 -13.99 -2.36 -43.60
C ILE A 398 -13.78 -3.65 -44.37
N ARG A 399 -13.03 -3.55 -45.47
CA ARG A 399 -12.60 -4.70 -46.26
C ARG A 399 -11.10 -4.67 -46.45
N SER A 400 -10.45 -5.79 -46.17
CA SER A 400 -9.01 -5.96 -46.45
C SER A 400 -8.73 -7.39 -46.88
N ARG A 401 -8.22 -7.55 -48.11
CA ARG A 401 -7.75 -8.86 -48.60
C ARG A 401 -6.45 -9.29 -47.94
N THR A 402 -5.62 -8.34 -47.50
CA THR A 402 -4.34 -8.62 -46.83
C THR A 402 -4.52 -9.07 -45.40
N LEU A 403 -5.56 -8.60 -44.72
CA LEU A 403 -5.88 -8.97 -43.33
C LEU A 403 -6.94 -10.07 -43.23
N ASP A 404 -7.50 -10.53 -44.36
CA ASP A 404 -8.68 -11.40 -44.43
C ASP A 404 -9.82 -10.89 -43.52
N LEU A 405 -10.08 -9.58 -43.62
CA LEU A 405 -11.01 -8.87 -42.75
C LEU A 405 -12.18 -8.33 -43.56
N GLN A 406 -13.40 -8.69 -43.15
CA GLN A 406 -14.63 -8.10 -43.61
C GLN A 406 -15.53 -7.85 -42.39
N ASP A 407 -15.54 -6.61 -41.92
CA ASP A 407 -16.29 -6.21 -40.73
C ASP A 407 -16.80 -4.77 -40.87
N HIS A 408 -17.35 -4.21 -39.80
CA HIS A 408 -17.87 -2.86 -39.73
C HIS A 408 -17.50 -2.22 -38.38
N ILE A 409 -17.31 -0.90 -38.38
CA ILE A 409 -17.26 -0.10 -37.16
C ILE A 409 -18.59 0.64 -37.05
N ASN A 410 -19.28 0.50 -35.92
CA ASN A 410 -20.49 1.30 -35.69
C ASN A 410 -20.14 2.78 -35.51
N SER A 411 -21.18 3.62 -35.53
CA SER A 411 -21.06 5.04 -35.24
C SER A 411 -20.36 5.24 -33.90
N LEU A 412 -19.33 6.09 -33.86
CA LEU A 412 -18.65 6.46 -32.62
C LEU A 412 -18.05 5.26 -31.84
N GLU A 413 -17.61 4.22 -32.56
CA GLU A 413 -16.93 3.06 -31.97
C GLU A 413 -15.51 2.86 -32.53
N MET A 414 -14.82 1.88 -31.96
CA MET A 414 -13.51 1.44 -32.44
C MET A 414 -13.50 -0.06 -32.70
N ILE A 415 -12.70 -0.47 -33.68
CA ILE A 415 -12.36 -1.88 -33.91
C ILE A 415 -10.91 -2.14 -33.54
N ASN A 416 -10.64 -3.30 -32.96
CA ASN A 416 -9.31 -3.74 -32.57
C ASN A 416 -8.97 -5.03 -33.32
N ILE A 417 -7.89 -4.99 -34.10
CA ILE A 417 -7.44 -6.07 -34.98
C ILE A 417 -6.04 -6.48 -34.54
N THR A 418 -5.88 -7.76 -34.17
CA THR A 418 -4.57 -8.34 -33.90
C THR A 418 -4.10 -9.14 -35.11
N HIS A 419 -2.90 -8.86 -35.62
CA HIS A 419 -2.37 -9.52 -36.81
C HIS A 419 -0.92 -9.97 -36.62
N ALA A 420 -0.55 -11.10 -37.22
CA ALA A 420 0.83 -11.61 -37.21
C ALA A 420 1.69 -10.78 -38.16
N VAL A 421 2.88 -10.36 -37.72
CA VAL A 421 3.73 -9.46 -38.52
C VAL A 421 4.54 -10.28 -39.52
N VAL A 422 3.98 -10.45 -40.72
CA VAL A 422 4.63 -11.14 -41.84
C VAL A 422 5.22 -10.07 -42.79
N SER A 423 6.39 -9.54 -42.42
CA SER A 423 7.19 -8.49 -43.13
C SER A 423 6.62 -7.06 -43.12
N ARG A 424 7.49 -6.04 -43.33
CA ARG A 424 7.14 -4.60 -43.39
C ARG A 424 6.48 -4.23 -44.73
N ASN A 425 5.34 -4.84 -45.05
CA ASN A 425 4.52 -4.36 -46.15
C ASN A 425 3.37 -3.51 -45.58
N ASP A 426 3.11 -2.37 -46.22
CA ASP A 426 1.91 -1.58 -45.95
C ASP A 426 0.69 -2.44 -46.26
N LEU A 427 -0.21 -2.56 -45.28
CA LEU A 427 -1.45 -3.30 -45.40
C LEU A 427 -2.52 -2.39 -46.01
N PHE A 428 -3.30 -2.91 -46.95
CA PHE A 428 -4.33 -2.13 -47.64
C PHE A 428 -5.70 -2.41 -47.03
N ILE A 429 -6.40 -1.34 -46.67
CA ILE A 429 -7.75 -1.39 -46.13
C ILE A 429 -8.64 -0.46 -46.95
N THR A 430 -9.77 -0.98 -47.39
CA THR A 430 -10.83 -0.24 -48.07
C THR A 430 -11.94 0.08 -47.08
N PHE A 431 -12.35 1.35 -47.03
CA PHE A 431 -13.42 1.85 -46.16
C PHE A 431 -14.62 2.27 -47.01
N GLU A 432 -15.78 1.69 -46.73
CA GLU A 432 -17.06 2.00 -47.40
C GLU A 432 -18.05 2.58 -46.37
N PHE A 433 -18.53 3.81 -46.60
CA PHE A 433 -19.48 4.46 -45.71
C PHE A 433 -20.93 4.07 -46.02
N GLU A 434 -21.77 4.05 -44.99
CA GLU A 434 -23.20 3.83 -45.15
C GLU A 434 -23.84 4.89 -46.10
N PRO A 435 -24.73 4.50 -47.04
CA PRO A 435 -25.26 5.39 -48.09
C PRO A 435 -26.06 6.60 -47.60
N GLU A 436 -26.39 6.70 -46.31
CA GLU A 436 -27.12 7.82 -45.69
C GLU A 436 -26.30 8.49 -44.57
N CYS A 437 -24.98 8.41 -44.64
CA CYS A 437 -24.11 9.00 -43.63
C CYS A 437 -24.12 10.55 -43.72
N PRO A 438 -24.51 11.26 -42.64
CA PRO A 438 -24.53 12.73 -42.65
C PRO A 438 -23.14 13.31 -42.92
N PHE A 439 -23.06 14.33 -43.79
CA PHE A 439 -21.83 15.07 -44.10
C PHE A 439 -20.72 14.24 -44.78
N VAL A 440 -21.05 13.06 -45.30
CA VAL A 440 -20.19 12.23 -46.16
C VAL A 440 -20.83 12.15 -47.55
N PRO A 441 -20.06 12.19 -48.65
CA PRO A 441 -20.63 12.01 -49.99
C PRO A 441 -21.35 10.66 -50.15
N ASP A 442 -22.42 10.62 -50.93
CA ASP A 442 -23.17 9.39 -51.18
C ASP A 442 -22.25 8.29 -51.75
N LYS A 443 -22.26 7.12 -51.11
CA LYS A 443 -21.44 5.95 -51.48
C LYS A 443 -19.94 6.27 -51.56
N TYR A 444 -19.44 7.03 -50.59
CA TYR A 444 -18.01 7.32 -50.48
C TYR A 444 -17.24 6.06 -50.07
N GLU A 445 -16.24 5.71 -50.89
CA GLU A 445 -15.30 4.62 -50.64
C GLU A 445 -13.87 5.14 -50.88
N PHE A 446 -12.93 4.75 -50.01
CA PHE A 446 -11.53 5.09 -50.21
C PHE A 446 -10.60 4.00 -49.66
N ASP A 447 -9.42 3.90 -50.25
CA ASP A 447 -8.36 2.99 -49.80
C ASP A 447 -7.35 3.74 -48.93
N ALA A 448 -6.89 3.07 -47.87
CA ALA A 448 -5.82 3.57 -47.02
C ALA A 448 -4.79 2.48 -46.71
N THR A 449 -3.56 2.92 -46.47
CA THR A 449 -2.47 2.06 -46.02
C THR A 449 -2.31 2.14 -44.51
N VAL A 450 -2.16 0.97 -43.88
CA VAL A 450 -1.87 0.86 -42.44
C VAL A 450 -0.62 0.03 -42.21
N THR A 451 0.05 0.29 -41.10
CA THR A 451 1.24 -0.45 -40.69
C THR A 451 0.94 -1.21 -39.41
N VAL A 452 1.48 -2.43 -39.29
CA VAL A 452 1.42 -3.22 -38.07
C VAL A 452 2.86 -3.56 -37.67
N ILE A 453 3.22 -3.24 -36.42
CA ILE A 453 4.58 -3.43 -35.90
C ILE A 453 4.52 -4.45 -34.76
N GLU A 454 5.50 -5.34 -34.73
CA GLU A 454 5.57 -6.40 -33.72
C GLU A 454 5.68 -5.80 -32.31
N GLY A 455 4.84 -6.29 -31.39
CA GLY A 455 4.81 -5.87 -30.00
C GLY A 455 4.34 -4.42 -29.78
N LYS A 456 3.75 -3.78 -30.79
CA LYS A 456 3.24 -2.40 -30.71
C LYS A 456 1.80 -2.29 -31.15
N GLU A 457 1.15 -1.28 -30.59
CA GLU A 457 -0.21 -0.86 -30.91
C GLU A 457 -0.17 0.38 -31.81
N ASN A 458 -0.71 0.24 -33.02
CA ASN A 458 -0.88 1.33 -33.98
C ASN A 458 -2.33 1.77 -34.00
N SER A 459 -2.55 3.06 -33.74
CA SER A 459 -3.88 3.66 -33.74
C SER A 459 -4.06 4.52 -34.99
N TYR A 460 -5.23 4.42 -35.64
CA TYR A 460 -5.62 5.24 -36.76
C TYR A 460 -7.01 5.83 -36.53
N TYR A 461 -7.23 7.06 -36.95
CA TYR A 461 -8.47 7.79 -36.75
C TYR A 461 -9.03 8.25 -38.09
N LEU A 462 -10.29 7.87 -38.35
CA LEU A 462 -11.05 8.37 -39.49
C LEU A 462 -11.51 9.78 -39.16
N ALA A 463 -11.00 10.75 -39.91
CA ALA A 463 -11.40 12.14 -39.79
C ALA A 463 -11.53 12.73 -41.19
N HIS A 464 -12.18 13.88 -41.28
CA HIS A 464 -12.05 14.65 -42.50
C HIS A 464 -10.55 15.03 -42.66
N SER A 465 -10.05 15.19 -43.89
CA SER A 465 -8.77 15.87 -44.20
C SER A 465 -8.97 17.25 -44.82
N ASN A 466 -10.03 17.43 -45.62
CA ASN A 466 -10.54 18.71 -46.12
C ASN A 466 -12.07 18.61 -46.21
N ILE A 467 -12.75 19.73 -46.52
CA ILE A 467 -14.23 19.87 -46.56
C ILE A 467 -14.92 18.71 -47.31
N ASN A 468 -14.28 18.14 -48.34
CA ASN A 468 -14.85 17.08 -49.19
C ASN A 468 -14.09 15.75 -49.17
N THR A 469 -13.00 15.62 -48.41
CA THR A 469 -12.14 14.42 -48.45
C THR A 469 -11.95 13.87 -47.05
N ILE A 470 -12.24 12.59 -46.88
CA ILE A 470 -12.02 11.83 -45.64
C ILE A 470 -10.69 11.10 -45.77
N ALA A 471 -9.89 11.09 -44.70
CA ALA A 471 -8.63 10.39 -44.65
C ALA A 471 -8.50 9.58 -43.36
N LEU A 472 -7.71 8.51 -43.45
CA LEU A 472 -7.28 7.74 -42.30
C LEU A 472 -5.96 8.34 -41.78
N ASN A 473 -6.02 9.02 -40.64
CA ASN A 473 -4.84 9.65 -40.05
C ASN A 473 -4.20 8.72 -39.01
N GLN A 474 -2.89 8.52 -39.10
CA GLN A 474 -2.15 7.82 -38.05
C GLN A 474 -2.13 8.66 -36.78
N VAL A 475 -2.42 8.01 -35.65
CA VAL A 475 -2.46 8.64 -34.34
C VAL A 475 -1.14 8.38 -33.61
N GLY A 476 -0.34 9.43 -33.45
CA GLY A 476 0.89 9.37 -32.67
C GLY A 476 1.93 8.37 -33.20
N ILE A 477 2.82 7.93 -32.31
CA ILE A 477 3.85 6.93 -32.62
C ILE A 477 3.33 5.54 -32.21
N PRO A 478 3.70 4.45 -32.92
CA PRO A 478 3.50 3.08 -32.45
C PRO A 478 3.93 2.89 -30.98
N GLU A 479 2.98 2.55 -30.11
CA GLU A 479 3.14 2.53 -28.65
C GLU A 479 3.11 1.10 -28.07
N ASN A 480 3.73 0.91 -26.91
CA ASN A 480 3.52 -0.28 -26.09
C ASN A 480 2.65 0.12 -24.90
N LEU A 481 1.36 -0.23 -24.92
CA LEU A 481 0.41 0.13 -23.87
C LEU A 481 0.61 -0.76 -22.64
N VAL A 482 1.58 -0.39 -21.81
CA VAL A 482 1.76 -0.98 -20.48
C VAL A 482 1.06 -0.08 -19.47
N LYS A 483 0.08 -0.61 -18.74
CA LYS A 483 -0.58 0.13 -17.64
C LYS A 483 0.48 0.70 -16.70
N ASP A 484 0.37 1.99 -16.39
CA ASP A 484 1.30 2.65 -15.47
C ASP A 484 1.27 1.92 -14.12
N LYS A 485 2.45 1.59 -13.60
CA LYS A 485 2.62 0.93 -12.29
C LYS A 485 2.10 1.81 -11.14
N PHE A 486 2.00 3.12 -11.34
CA PHE A 486 1.51 4.06 -10.33
C PHE A 486 0.01 4.38 -10.45
N GLY A 487 -0.70 3.74 -11.38
CA GLY A 487 -2.15 3.87 -11.51
C GLY A 487 -2.64 5.20 -12.07
N ASN A 488 -1.77 6.06 -12.59
CA ASN A 488 -2.24 7.27 -13.27
C ASN A 488 -2.99 6.87 -14.56
N PRO A 489 -4.19 7.40 -14.79
CA PRO A 489 -4.85 7.24 -16.07
C PRO A 489 -4.10 7.99 -17.14
N ASN A 490 -4.16 7.47 -18.35
CA ASN A 490 -3.54 8.05 -19.52
C ASN A 490 -4.65 8.51 -20.46
N LEU A 491 -4.69 9.79 -20.77
CA LEU A 491 -5.68 10.40 -21.65
C LEU A 491 -5.01 10.86 -22.94
N ARG A 492 -5.61 10.48 -24.05
CA ARG A 492 -5.32 10.98 -25.39
C ARG A 492 -6.57 11.66 -25.93
N ILE A 493 -6.40 12.81 -26.59
CA ILE A 493 -7.51 13.55 -27.20
C ILE A 493 -7.25 13.66 -28.70
N LEU A 494 -8.19 13.19 -29.51
CA LEU A 494 -8.14 13.25 -30.98
C LEU A 494 -9.17 14.26 -31.47
N ILE A 495 -8.75 15.17 -32.35
CA ILE A 495 -9.59 16.28 -32.81
C ILE A 495 -9.49 16.39 -34.32
N ASP A 496 -10.65 16.54 -34.96
CA ASP A 496 -10.78 16.76 -36.39
C ASP A 496 -10.23 18.14 -36.85
N TYR A 497 -9.91 18.31 -38.13
CA TYR A 497 -9.34 19.57 -38.63
C TYR A 497 -10.32 20.75 -38.62
N THR A 498 -11.62 20.46 -38.52
CA THR A 498 -12.70 21.43 -38.60
C THR A 498 -12.76 22.38 -37.40
N PHE A 499 -11.97 22.12 -36.35
CA PHE A 499 -11.79 23.01 -35.20
C PHE A 499 -10.63 23.99 -35.42
N ASN A 500 -10.89 25.28 -35.21
CA ASN A 500 -9.87 26.33 -35.27
C ASN A 500 -9.08 26.40 -33.96
N PHE A 501 -7.84 26.95 -34.01
CA PHE A 501 -6.98 27.12 -32.83
C PHE A 501 -7.60 27.96 -31.70
N ASP A 502 -8.63 28.75 -32.00
CA ASP A 502 -9.32 29.64 -31.06
C ASP A 502 -10.49 28.96 -30.29
N ASP A 503 -10.91 27.75 -30.69
CA ASP A 503 -11.97 27.01 -29.99
C ASP A 503 -11.41 26.42 -28.67
N ASN A 504 -11.82 26.99 -27.53
CA ASN A 504 -11.32 26.62 -26.21
C ASN A 504 -12.15 25.46 -25.64
N ILE A 505 -11.77 24.23 -26.00
CA ILE A 505 -12.29 23.02 -25.36
C ILE A 505 -11.40 22.69 -24.15
N THR A 506 -12.02 22.50 -22.99
CA THR A 506 -11.33 22.13 -21.75
C THR A 506 -12.07 21.01 -21.03
N LEU A 507 -11.31 20.10 -20.44
CA LEU A 507 -11.83 19.17 -19.44
C LEU A 507 -11.74 19.84 -18.07
N THR A 508 -12.88 20.08 -17.43
CA THR A 508 -12.94 20.67 -16.10
C THR A 508 -13.41 19.64 -15.09
N SER A 509 -12.67 19.48 -14.00
CA SER A 509 -13.11 18.63 -12.87
C SER A 509 -14.48 19.08 -12.37
N VAL A 510 -15.35 18.13 -12.08
CA VAL A 510 -16.66 18.39 -11.43
C VAL A 510 -16.44 18.95 -10.01
N ASP A 511 -15.36 18.51 -9.34
CA ASP A 511 -14.97 19.00 -8.04
C ASP A 511 -14.13 20.28 -8.19
N GLN A 512 -14.71 21.42 -7.83
CA GLN A 512 -14.19 22.79 -8.02
C GLN A 512 -12.81 23.08 -7.37
N ASN A 513 -12.25 22.15 -6.59
CA ASN A 513 -10.98 22.33 -5.88
C ASN A 513 -9.73 21.98 -6.73
N SER A 514 -9.89 21.36 -7.91
CA SER A 514 -8.78 21.09 -8.82
C SER A 514 -8.97 21.82 -10.16
N PHE A 515 -8.33 22.98 -10.30
CA PHE A 515 -8.21 23.70 -11.58
C PHE A 515 -7.23 22.97 -12.52
N THR A 516 -7.53 21.72 -12.88
CA THR A 516 -6.86 21.05 -14.01
C THR A 516 -7.74 21.20 -15.23
N SER A 517 -7.56 22.31 -15.95
CA SER A 517 -8.02 22.44 -17.33
C SER A 517 -6.91 21.95 -18.25
N TYR A 518 -7.20 21.02 -19.13
CA TYR A 518 -6.29 20.65 -20.23
C TYR A 518 -6.61 21.54 -21.44
N PRO A 519 -5.80 22.59 -21.74
CA PRO A 519 -6.02 23.41 -22.93
C PRO A 519 -5.65 22.63 -24.18
N ILE A 520 -6.61 22.51 -25.09
CA ILE A 520 -6.54 21.60 -26.24
C ILE A 520 -5.54 22.02 -27.34
N SER A 521 -5.01 23.24 -27.29
CA SER A 521 -3.94 23.73 -28.20
C SER A 521 -2.62 22.93 -28.12
N LEU A 522 -2.44 22.12 -27.07
CA LEU A 522 -1.28 21.23 -26.89
C LEU A 522 -1.47 19.80 -27.46
N PHE A 523 -2.64 19.41 -27.95
CA PHE A 523 -2.98 17.97 -28.11
C PHE A 523 -3.06 17.44 -29.56
N ARG A 524 -2.79 18.25 -30.59
CA ARG A 524 -2.84 17.77 -31.98
C ARG A 524 -1.64 16.84 -32.27
N GLY A 525 -1.91 15.55 -32.45
CA GLY A 525 -0.92 14.56 -32.87
C GLY A 525 -0.03 13.96 -31.77
N MET A 526 -0.42 14.04 -30.49
CA MET A 526 0.37 13.48 -29.39
C MET A 526 -0.09 12.10 -28.90
N ASN A 527 0.91 11.40 -28.35
CA ASN A 527 0.85 10.18 -27.54
C ASN A 527 0.02 10.38 -26.25
N PHE A 528 -0.27 9.30 -25.52
CA PHE A 528 -1.00 9.38 -24.24
C PHE A 528 -0.31 10.29 -23.22
N ASN A 529 -1.09 11.16 -22.56
CA ASN A 529 -0.63 12.01 -21.48
C ASN A 529 -1.25 11.60 -20.15
N ALA A 530 -0.50 11.68 -19.06
CA ALA A 530 -1.02 11.36 -17.72
C ALA A 530 -2.14 12.34 -17.33
N ALA A 531 -3.31 11.79 -17.05
CA ALA A 531 -4.47 12.49 -16.51
C ALA A 531 -4.59 12.25 -15.00
N LYS A 532 -5.34 13.12 -14.32
CA LYS A 532 -5.75 12.85 -12.93
C LYS A 532 -7.02 12.02 -12.91
N VAL A 533 -7.17 11.20 -11.87
CA VAL A 533 -8.38 10.41 -11.60
C VAL A 533 -9.46 11.35 -11.11
N GLY A 534 -10.68 11.25 -11.65
CA GLY A 534 -11.78 12.15 -11.29
C GLY A 534 -12.92 12.13 -12.30
N LYS A 535 -13.99 12.86 -11.96
CA LYS A 535 -15.09 13.12 -12.88
C LYS A 535 -14.84 14.44 -13.61
N TYR A 536 -14.95 14.43 -14.93
CA TYR A 536 -14.66 15.58 -15.78
C TYR A 536 -15.87 15.94 -16.65
N ASN A 537 -16.19 17.22 -16.69
CA ASN A 537 -17.11 17.79 -17.67
C ASN A 537 -16.31 18.32 -18.87
N LEU A 538 -16.86 18.13 -20.06
CA LEU A 538 -16.33 18.72 -21.28
C LEU A 538 -16.94 20.11 -21.48
N VAL A 539 -16.09 21.14 -21.56
CA VAL A 539 -16.50 22.54 -21.70
C VAL A 539 -15.98 23.07 -23.03
N HIS A 540 -16.86 23.63 -23.85
CA HIS A 540 -16.51 24.27 -25.13
C HIS A 540 -16.83 25.77 -25.05
N ASN A 541 -15.81 26.61 -25.27
CA ASN A 541 -15.92 28.08 -25.21
C ASN A 541 -16.61 28.58 -23.93
N GLY A 542 -16.27 27.96 -22.79
CA GLY A 542 -16.80 28.32 -21.46
C GLY A 542 -18.19 27.78 -21.14
N LYS A 543 -18.85 27.04 -22.04
CA LYS A 543 -20.13 26.38 -21.78
C LYS A 543 -19.96 24.87 -21.65
N PRO A 544 -20.47 24.22 -20.57
CA PRO A 544 -20.46 22.77 -20.47
C PRO A 544 -21.34 22.17 -21.57
N LEU A 545 -20.84 21.12 -22.21
CA LEU A 545 -21.59 20.36 -23.19
C LEU A 545 -22.60 19.45 -22.49
N SER A 546 -23.73 19.18 -23.13
CA SER A 546 -24.82 18.35 -22.58
C SER A 546 -24.51 16.85 -22.68
N ILE A 547 -23.35 16.45 -22.14
CA ILE A 547 -22.84 15.07 -22.13
C ILE A 547 -22.71 14.66 -20.66
N PRO A 548 -23.01 13.41 -20.28
CA PRO A 548 -22.69 12.93 -18.95
C PRO A 548 -21.19 13.11 -18.63
N PRO A 549 -20.84 13.42 -17.36
CA PRO A 549 -19.45 13.58 -16.96
C PRO A 549 -18.66 12.29 -17.24
N MET A 550 -17.47 12.45 -17.82
CA MET A 550 -16.55 11.34 -18.05
C MET A 550 -15.91 10.96 -16.71
N ASP A 551 -15.97 9.68 -16.38
CA ASP A 551 -15.32 9.14 -15.20
C ASP A 551 -13.96 8.54 -15.56
N ILE A 552 -12.88 9.24 -15.19
CA ILE A 552 -11.52 8.79 -15.41
C ILE A 552 -11.08 7.98 -14.19
N ILE A 553 -10.92 6.66 -14.38
CA ILE A 553 -10.53 5.70 -13.33
C ILE A 553 -9.03 5.39 -13.37
N PRO A 554 -8.42 4.90 -12.27
CA PRO A 554 -6.99 4.60 -12.25
C PRO A 554 -6.55 3.53 -13.26
N ALA A 555 -5.28 3.57 -13.68
CA ALA A 555 -4.61 2.55 -14.50
C ALA A 555 -5.31 2.20 -15.83
N THR A 556 -5.97 3.18 -16.44
CA THR A 556 -6.70 3.02 -17.72
C THR A 556 -6.23 4.00 -18.78
N PHE A 557 -6.40 3.60 -20.04
CA PHE A 557 -6.13 4.41 -21.21
C PHE A 557 -7.45 4.90 -21.77
N TYR A 558 -7.61 6.22 -21.86
CA TYR A 558 -8.77 6.88 -22.44
C TYR A 558 -8.34 7.55 -23.74
N THR A 559 -9.09 7.31 -24.81
CA THR A 559 -8.98 8.09 -26.06
C THR A 559 -10.29 8.82 -26.21
N LEU A 560 -10.27 10.14 -26.00
CA LEU A 560 -11.42 11.00 -26.27
C LEU A 560 -11.31 11.48 -27.71
N THR A 561 -12.28 11.15 -28.56
CA THR A 561 -12.34 11.74 -29.91
C THR A 561 -13.36 12.87 -29.95
N ILE A 562 -13.05 13.93 -30.67
CA ILE A 562 -13.89 15.11 -30.85
C ILE A 562 -13.97 15.39 -32.34
N GLN A 563 -15.16 15.18 -32.91
CA GLN A 563 -15.43 15.43 -34.31
C GLN A 563 -16.60 16.40 -34.47
N ARG A 564 -16.55 17.23 -35.51
CA ARG A 564 -17.69 18.09 -35.90
C ARG A 564 -18.37 17.46 -37.11
N ASN A 565 -19.57 16.91 -36.90
CA ASN A 565 -20.42 16.37 -37.95
C ASN A 565 -21.51 17.42 -38.23
N GLY A 566 -21.18 18.42 -39.06
CA GLY A 566 -22.04 19.59 -39.32
C GLY A 566 -22.12 20.54 -38.12
N ASP A 567 -23.33 20.83 -37.62
CA ASP A 567 -23.55 21.69 -36.44
C ASP A 567 -23.45 20.93 -35.11
N LYS A 568 -23.31 19.60 -35.16
CA LYS A 568 -23.20 18.74 -33.97
C LYS A 568 -21.75 18.37 -33.71
N MET A 569 -21.38 18.37 -32.43
CA MET A 569 -20.13 17.75 -31.97
C MET A 569 -20.43 16.32 -31.53
N ALA A 570 -19.65 15.37 -32.05
CA ALA A 570 -19.70 13.97 -31.70
C ALA A 570 -18.47 13.58 -30.88
N PHE A 571 -18.65 12.63 -29.96
CA PHE A 571 -17.66 12.25 -28.95
C PHE A 571 -17.58 10.73 -28.82
N ILE A 572 -16.36 10.19 -28.73
CA ILE A 572 -16.06 8.77 -28.42
C ILE A 572 -15.20 8.72 -27.18
#